data_AF-A0A0S7ZQ06-F1
#
_entry.id   AF-A0A0S7ZQ06-F1
#
_cell.length_a   1.000
_cell.length_b   1.000
_cell.length_c   1.000
_cell.angle_alpha   90.00
_cell.angle_beta   90.00
_cell.angle_gamma   90.00
#
_symmetry.space_group_name_H-M   'P 1'
#
loop_
_entity.id
_entity.type
_entity.pdbx_description
1 polymer ?
#
loop_
_entity_poly.entity_id
_entity_poly.type
_entity_poly.pdbx_seq_one_letter_code
_entity_poly.pdbx_strand_id
1 'polypeptide(L)'
;MKRTLLLLLMIILLCAPVSAMARRLYYAEEFYLYVLNLYYTNPNLERNIRFMQWALKAPFDNPVRSLALITTENEFKRYKSLFRMHVNLLIIDSYLQLARRFDKEHVYFFNLWYAQSLKESFQIAKYYYTIGLNYWTEALTNAQQGNGVPGRINIDEWEDELIQVLSGELDYEVIINDHLEKLGIKMAAVEGALSK
;
A
#
# COMPACT_ATOMS: atom_id res chain seq x y z
N MET A 1 -4.84 -42.13 -43.00
CA MET A 1 -4.32 -42.24 -41.61
C MET A 1 -3.03 -41.45 -41.37
N LYS A 2 -1.95 -41.62 -42.15
CA LYS A 2 -0.68 -40.86 -41.90
C LYS A 2 -0.80 -39.34 -42.07
N ARG A 3 -1.55 -38.85 -43.07
CA ARG A 3 -1.77 -37.40 -43.31
C ARG A 3 -2.64 -36.72 -42.25
N THR A 4 -3.68 -37.40 -41.76
CA THR A 4 -4.53 -36.90 -40.67
C THR A 4 -3.79 -36.86 -39.34
N LEU A 5 -2.88 -37.81 -39.09
CA LEU A 5 -2.00 -37.80 -37.91
C LEU A 5 -0.99 -36.64 -37.96
N LEU A 6 -0.42 -36.35 -39.14
CA LEU A 6 0.48 -35.22 -39.36
C LEU A 6 -0.20 -33.87 -39.16
N LEU A 7 -1.44 -33.73 -39.63
CA LEU A 7 -2.25 -32.53 -39.40
C LEU A 7 -2.59 -32.35 -37.92
N LEU A 8 -2.92 -33.43 -37.20
CA LEU A 8 -3.18 -33.37 -35.76
C LEU A 8 -1.92 -32.98 -34.97
N LEU A 9 -0.76 -33.54 -35.34
CA LEU A 9 0.52 -33.22 -34.70
C LEU A 9 0.93 -31.76 -34.92
N MET A 10 0.65 -31.22 -36.11
CA MET A 10 0.93 -29.82 -36.44
C MET A 10 0.02 -28.85 -35.68
N ILE A 11 -1.25 -29.21 -35.48
CA ILE A 11 -2.20 -28.43 -34.65
C ILE A 11 -1.76 -28.44 -33.18
N ILE A 12 -1.29 -29.58 -32.66
CA ILE A 12 -0.77 -29.67 -31.28
C ILE A 12 0.49 -28.81 -31.09
N LEU A 13 1.38 -28.73 -32.08
CA LEU A 13 2.55 -27.84 -32.02
C LEU A 13 2.17 -26.35 -32.07
N LEU A 14 1.12 -25.98 -32.82
CA LEU A 14 0.60 -24.60 -32.90
C LEU A 14 -0.15 -24.18 -31.62
N CYS A 15 -0.71 -25.13 -30.87
CA CYS A 15 -1.35 -24.91 -29.58
C CYS A 15 -0.42 -25.11 -28.38
N ALA A 16 0.88 -25.34 -28.59
CA ALA A 16 1.83 -25.38 -27.48
C ALA A 16 1.79 -24.02 -26.76
N PRO A 17 1.47 -23.97 -25.45
CA PRO A 17 1.45 -22.71 -24.74
C PRO A 17 2.86 -22.13 -24.79
N VAL A 18 3.03 -21.03 -25.53
CA VAL A 18 4.21 -20.19 -25.39
C VAL A 18 4.23 -19.79 -23.93
N SER A 19 5.20 -20.31 -23.19
CA SER A 19 5.43 -19.91 -21.81
C SER A 19 5.69 -18.42 -21.83
N ALA A 20 4.64 -17.64 -21.57
CA ALA A 20 4.76 -16.22 -21.30
C ALA A 20 5.48 -16.13 -19.95
N MET A 21 6.81 -16.15 -19.99
CA MET A 21 7.66 -15.87 -18.85
C MET A 21 7.27 -14.47 -18.38
N ALA A 22 6.49 -14.40 -17.30
CA ALA A 22 6.21 -13.13 -16.65
C ALA A 22 7.56 -12.51 -16.28
N ARG A 23 7.84 -11.31 -16.82
CA ARG A 23 9.10 -10.62 -16.55
C ARG A 23 9.22 -10.37 -15.05
N ARG A 24 10.34 -10.77 -14.46
CA ARG A 24 10.65 -10.48 -13.06
C ARG A 24 10.87 -8.97 -12.87
N LEU A 25 10.28 -8.44 -11.81
CA LEU A 25 10.46 -7.05 -11.39
C LEU A 25 11.71 -6.93 -10.52
N TYR A 26 12.46 -5.84 -10.69
CA TYR A 26 13.72 -5.60 -9.98
C TYR A 26 13.78 -4.23 -9.32
N TYR A 27 13.27 -3.21 -9.98
CA TYR A 27 13.42 -1.82 -9.53
C TYR A 27 12.19 -1.32 -8.77
N ALA A 28 12.40 -0.37 -7.86
CA ALA A 28 11.36 0.22 -7.04
C ALA A 28 10.18 0.73 -7.89
N GLU A 29 10.49 1.43 -8.99
CA GLU A 29 9.53 1.97 -9.93
C GLU A 29 8.68 0.87 -10.61
N GLU A 30 9.27 -0.28 -10.93
CA GLU A 30 8.56 -1.39 -11.55
C GLU A 30 7.53 -2.01 -10.60
N PHE A 31 7.88 -2.17 -9.32
CA PHE A 31 6.94 -2.64 -8.30
C PHE A 31 5.80 -1.64 -8.06
N TYR A 32 6.11 -0.35 -8.03
CA TYR A 32 5.12 0.72 -7.87
C TYR A 32 4.13 0.78 -9.05
N LEU A 33 4.63 0.80 -10.29
CA LEU A 33 3.80 0.81 -11.49
C LEU A 33 2.90 -0.43 -11.60
N TYR A 34 3.39 -1.58 -11.14
CA TYR A 34 2.58 -2.79 -11.09
C TYR A 34 1.36 -2.62 -10.16
N VAL A 35 1.53 -1.95 -9.02
CA VAL A 35 0.43 -1.67 -8.09
C VAL A 35 -0.56 -0.68 -8.68
N LEU A 36 -0.11 0.43 -9.27
CA LEU A 36 -0.99 1.45 -9.86
C LEU A 36 -1.95 0.88 -10.91
N ASN A 37 -1.44 0.01 -11.79
CA ASN A 37 -2.26 -0.62 -12.83
C ASN A 37 -3.40 -1.48 -12.26
N LEU A 38 -3.19 -2.09 -11.09
CA LEU A 38 -4.16 -2.97 -10.44
C LEU A 38 -5.05 -2.26 -9.42
N TYR A 39 -4.62 -1.09 -8.94
CA TYR A 39 -5.31 -0.32 -7.91
C TYR A 39 -6.74 0.03 -8.31
N TYR A 40 -6.96 0.36 -9.60
CA TYR A 40 -8.26 0.79 -10.11
C TYR A 40 -9.20 -0.35 -10.53
N THR A 41 -8.68 -1.55 -10.78
CA THR A 41 -9.47 -2.63 -11.40
C THR A 41 -9.88 -3.72 -10.42
N ASN A 42 -9.01 -4.09 -9.47
CA ASN A 42 -9.31 -5.08 -8.43
C ASN A 42 -8.33 -4.92 -7.24
N PRO A 43 -8.61 -4.01 -6.29
CA PRO A 43 -7.69 -3.70 -5.21
C PRO A 43 -7.63 -4.83 -4.18
N ASN A 44 -6.72 -5.78 -4.39
CA ASN A 44 -6.28 -6.67 -3.33
C ASN A 44 -5.28 -5.92 -2.44
N LEU A 45 -5.77 -5.37 -1.33
CA LEU A 45 -4.99 -4.52 -0.42
C LEU A 45 -3.72 -5.20 0.10
N GLU A 46 -3.79 -6.48 0.48
CA GLU A 46 -2.62 -7.22 1.00
C GLU A 46 -1.55 -7.40 -0.09
N ARG A 47 -1.98 -7.68 -1.32
CA ARG A 47 -1.08 -7.74 -2.46
C ARG A 47 -0.45 -6.37 -2.70
N ASN A 48 -1.24 -5.30 -2.72
CA ASN A 48 -0.75 -3.95 -2.95
C ASN A 48 0.30 -3.58 -1.90
N ILE A 49 0.01 -3.80 -0.60
CA ILE A 49 0.94 -3.61 0.50
C ILE A 49 2.23 -4.39 0.26
N ARG A 50 2.15 -5.68 -0.12
CA ARG A 50 3.34 -6.51 -0.35
C ARG A 50 4.22 -5.98 -1.48
N PHE A 51 3.62 -5.57 -2.60
CA PHE A 51 4.37 -5.01 -3.73
C PHE A 51 4.99 -3.66 -3.38
N MET A 52 4.28 -2.80 -2.64
CA MET A 52 4.82 -1.53 -2.14
C MET A 52 5.96 -1.74 -1.14
N GLN A 53 5.85 -2.73 -0.25
CA GLN A 53 6.95 -3.13 0.64
C GLN A 53 8.17 -3.62 -0.13
N TRP A 54 7.98 -4.30 -1.26
CA TRP A 54 9.08 -4.65 -2.17
C TRP A 54 9.65 -3.42 -2.87
N ALA A 55 8.81 -2.48 -3.30
CA ALA A 55 9.25 -1.21 -3.89
C ALA A 55 10.18 -0.44 -2.94
N LEU A 56 9.82 -0.33 -1.65
CA LEU A 56 10.64 0.36 -0.64
C LEU A 56 12.02 -0.28 -0.42
N LYS A 57 12.14 -1.60 -0.65
CA LYS A 57 13.38 -2.38 -0.47
C LYS A 57 14.21 -2.50 -1.73
N ALA A 58 13.60 -2.31 -2.89
CA ALA A 58 14.25 -2.45 -4.18
C ALA A 58 15.20 -1.27 -4.46
N PRO A 59 16.25 -1.47 -5.26
CA PRO A 59 17.03 -0.36 -5.79
C PRO A 59 16.18 0.47 -6.77
N PHE A 60 16.51 1.75 -6.89
CA PHE A 60 15.97 2.59 -7.97
C PHE A 60 16.66 2.26 -9.29
N ASP A 61 15.93 2.39 -10.39
CA ASP A 61 16.51 2.25 -11.72
C ASP A 61 17.41 3.45 -12.08
N ASN A 62 18.04 3.39 -13.25
CA ASN A 62 18.75 4.52 -13.83
C ASN A 62 17.84 5.75 -13.92
N PRO A 63 18.31 6.98 -13.60
CA PRO A 63 17.52 8.21 -13.68
C PRO A 63 16.75 8.41 -14.99
N VAL A 64 17.26 7.90 -16.11
CA VAL A 64 16.60 7.95 -17.43
C VAL A 64 15.26 7.20 -17.44
N ARG A 65 15.10 6.20 -16.55
CA ARG A 65 13.89 5.38 -16.39
C ARG A 65 13.08 5.77 -15.15
N SER A 66 13.42 6.88 -14.48
CA SER A 66 12.61 7.41 -13.39
C SER A 66 11.23 7.85 -13.88
N LEU A 67 10.28 7.93 -12.94
CA LEU A 67 8.91 8.35 -13.23
C LEU A 67 8.79 9.86 -13.49
N ALA A 68 9.83 10.62 -13.13
CA ALA A 68 9.97 12.05 -13.38
C ALA A 68 11.14 12.31 -14.33
N LEU A 69 11.12 13.46 -15.01
CA LEU A 69 12.32 13.97 -15.66
C LEU A 69 13.36 14.36 -14.60
N ILE A 70 14.54 13.75 -14.69
CA ILE A 70 15.67 14.00 -13.79
C ILE A 70 16.83 14.59 -14.60
N THR A 71 17.23 15.81 -14.27
CA THR A 71 18.31 16.55 -14.91
C THR A 71 19.53 16.72 -14.01
N THR A 72 19.33 16.71 -12.69
CA THR A 72 20.41 16.89 -11.69
C THR A 72 20.47 15.76 -10.67
N GLU A 73 21.63 15.60 -10.02
CA GLU A 73 21.79 14.63 -8.93
C GLU A 73 20.88 14.97 -7.72
N ASN A 74 20.65 16.26 -7.46
CA ASN A 74 19.76 16.69 -6.38
C ASN A 74 18.31 16.32 -6.69
N GLU A 75 17.83 16.51 -7.93
CA GLU A 75 16.52 16.04 -8.35
C GLU A 75 16.38 14.53 -8.15
N PHE A 76 17.41 13.75 -8.48
CA PHE A 76 17.37 12.30 -8.27
C PHE A 76 17.34 11.91 -6.78
N LYS A 77 18.11 12.61 -5.93
CA LYS A 77 18.10 12.41 -4.48
C LYS A 77 16.72 12.73 -3.90
N ARG A 78 16.15 13.88 -4.27
CA ARG A 78 14.81 14.30 -3.87
C ARG A 78 13.76 13.30 -4.34
N TYR A 79 13.77 12.92 -5.62
CA TYR A 79 12.89 11.91 -6.21
C TYR A 79 12.83 10.62 -5.39
N LYS A 80 13.98 10.07 -4.99
CA LYS A 80 14.02 8.84 -4.20
C LYS A 80 13.38 8.98 -2.81
N SER A 81 13.55 10.14 -2.18
CA SER A 81 12.93 10.43 -0.88
C SER A 81 11.42 10.61 -1.03
N LEU A 82 10.97 11.40 -2.00
CA LEU A 82 9.54 11.63 -2.26
C LEU A 82 8.84 10.34 -2.71
N PHE A 83 9.48 9.51 -3.53
CA PHE A 83 8.97 8.18 -3.89
C PHE A 83 8.72 7.32 -2.65
N ARG A 84 9.69 7.25 -1.73
CA ARG A 84 9.54 6.44 -0.51
C ARG A 84 8.47 7.00 0.40
N MET A 85 8.40 8.32 0.56
CA MET A 85 7.33 8.98 1.29
C MET A 85 5.96 8.58 0.70
N HIS A 86 5.74 8.82 -0.58
CA HIS A 86 4.50 8.50 -1.28
C HIS A 86 4.11 7.02 -1.16
N VAL A 87 5.06 6.10 -1.37
CA VAL A 87 4.79 4.66 -1.23
C VAL A 87 4.42 4.28 0.21
N ASN A 88 5.03 4.90 1.22
CA ASN A 88 4.61 4.71 2.62
C ASN A 88 3.17 5.22 2.83
N LEU A 89 2.80 6.38 2.29
CA LEU A 89 1.42 6.90 2.38
C LEU A 89 0.40 5.94 1.76
N LEU A 90 0.69 5.36 0.59
CA LEU A 90 -0.16 4.36 -0.05
C LEU A 90 -0.29 3.06 0.78
N ILE A 91 0.77 2.64 1.46
CA ILE A 91 0.73 1.51 2.39
C ILE A 91 -0.18 1.83 3.58
N ILE A 92 -0.06 3.03 4.15
CA ILE A 92 -0.92 3.48 5.26
C ILE A 92 -2.39 3.44 4.83
N ASP A 93 -2.73 4.03 3.69
CA ASP A 93 -4.11 4.02 3.19
C ASP A 93 -4.64 2.59 2.99
N SER A 94 -3.82 1.69 2.45
CA SER A 94 -4.19 0.28 2.29
C SER A 94 -4.44 -0.42 3.64
N TYR A 95 -3.62 -0.13 4.67
CA TYR A 95 -3.84 -0.65 6.02
C TYR A 95 -5.07 -0.05 6.70
N LEU A 96 -5.35 1.23 6.51
CA LEU A 96 -6.57 1.87 6.99
C LEU A 96 -7.80 1.22 6.37
N GLN A 97 -7.78 0.98 5.06
CA GLN A 97 -8.87 0.29 4.36
C GLN A 97 -9.05 -1.15 4.88
N LEU A 98 -7.96 -1.87 5.19
CA LEU A 98 -8.05 -3.19 5.83
C LEU A 98 -8.64 -3.10 7.24
N ALA A 99 -8.18 -2.16 8.07
CA ALA A 99 -8.68 -1.96 9.43
C ALA A 99 -10.18 -1.69 9.44
N ARG A 100 -10.68 -0.82 8.54
CA ARG A 100 -12.11 -0.49 8.40
C ARG A 100 -12.98 -1.70 8.08
N ARG A 101 -12.45 -2.76 7.43
CA ARG A 101 -13.23 -4.00 7.18
C ARG A 101 -13.55 -4.76 8.46
N PHE A 102 -12.75 -4.58 9.51
CA PHE A 102 -12.90 -5.24 10.80
C PHE A 102 -13.38 -4.30 11.91
N ASP A 103 -13.28 -2.99 11.68
CA ASP A 103 -13.73 -1.93 12.57
C ASP A 103 -15.18 -1.54 12.30
N LYS A 104 -16.12 -2.28 12.91
CA LYS A 104 -17.54 -1.93 12.85
C LYS A 104 -17.76 -0.52 13.42
N GLU A 105 -18.34 0.36 12.62
CA GLU A 105 -18.53 1.78 12.97
C GLU A 105 -19.37 1.98 14.25
N HIS A 106 -20.50 1.27 14.34
CA HIS A 106 -21.40 1.31 15.50
C HIS A 106 -21.66 -0.07 16.08
N VAL A 107 -21.64 -0.18 17.41
CA VAL A 107 -21.98 -1.41 18.16
C VAL A 107 -23.30 -1.18 18.88
N TYR A 108 -24.36 -1.82 18.39
CA TYR A 108 -25.69 -1.78 19.01
C TYR A 108 -25.87 -2.95 19.99
N PHE A 109 -26.89 -2.87 20.86
CA PHE A 109 -27.13 -3.88 21.90
C PHE A 109 -27.29 -5.30 21.33
N PHE A 110 -27.95 -5.47 20.18
CA PHE A 110 -28.13 -6.78 19.54
C PHE A 110 -26.85 -7.32 18.90
N ASN A 111 -25.85 -6.47 18.63
CA ASN A 111 -24.55 -6.95 18.16
C ASN A 111 -23.77 -7.66 19.26
N LEU A 112 -24.06 -7.37 20.53
CA LEU A 112 -23.39 -7.99 21.67
C LEU A 112 -23.69 -9.49 21.80
N TRP A 113 -24.72 -10.00 21.12
CA TRP A 113 -24.94 -11.45 20.99
C TRP A 113 -23.77 -12.16 20.27
N TYR A 114 -22.99 -11.41 19.49
CA TYR A 114 -21.79 -11.87 18.78
C TYR A 114 -20.51 -11.25 19.38
N ALA A 115 -20.51 -10.95 20.68
CA ALA A 115 -19.43 -10.22 21.34
C ALA A 115 -18.04 -10.88 21.15
N GLN A 116 -17.96 -12.21 21.16
CA GLN A 116 -16.69 -12.90 20.93
C GLN A 116 -16.12 -12.61 19.52
N SER A 117 -16.94 -12.71 18.48
CA SER A 117 -16.53 -12.40 17.11
C SER A 117 -16.20 -10.92 16.91
N LEU A 118 -16.93 -10.02 17.58
CA LEU A 118 -16.60 -8.59 17.57
C LEU A 118 -15.25 -8.33 18.23
N LYS A 119 -14.96 -8.99 19.35
CA LYS A 119 -13.67 -8.87 20.03
C LYS A 119 -12.54 -9.27 19.09
N GLU A 120 -12.65 -10.42 18.43
CA GLU A 120 -11.66 -10.89 17.46
C GLU A 120 -11.49 -9.91 16.29
N SER A 121 -12.60 -9.45 15.71
CA SER A 121 -12.59 -8.44 14.63
C SER A 121 -11.89 -7.15 15.05
N PHE A 122 -12.20 -6.62 16.24
CA PHE A 122 -11.59 -5.39 16.72
C PHE A 122 -10.10 -5.53 17.03
N GLN A 123 -9.63 -6.70 17.47
CA GLN A 123 -8.20 -6.96 17.62
C GLN A 123 -7.47 -6.92 16.26
N ILE A 124 -8.10 -7.44 15.20
CA ILE A 124 -7.55 -7.36 13.83
C ILE A 124 -7.51 -5.91 13.35
N ALA A 125 -8.58 -5.14 13.57
CA ALA A 125 -8.61 -3.71 13.22
C ALA A 125 -7.48 -2.94 13.94
N LYS A 126 -7.34 -3.16 15.26
CA LYS A 126 -6.29 -2.53 16.07
C LYS A 126 -4.90 -2.85 15.52
N TYR A 127 -4.65 -4.11 15.17
CA TYR A 127 -3.38 -4.54 14.58
C TYR A 127 -3.04 -3.75 13.31
N TYR A 128 -3.99 -3.62 12.37
CA TYR A 128 -3.76 -2.89 11.12
C TYR A 128 -3.56 -1.39 11.34
N TYR A 129 -4.34 -0.75 12.21
CA TYR A 129 -4.14 0.65 12.58
C TYR A 129 -2.73 0.88 13.17
N THR A 130 -2.31 0.04 14.13
CA THR A 130 -0.98 0.15 14.74
C THR A 130 0.15 -0.04 13.73
N ILE A 131 -0.01 -0.92 12.74
CA ILE A 131 1.00 -1.05 11.68
C ILE A 131 1.08 0.22 10.82
N GLY A 132 -0.06 0.85 10.53
CA GLY A 132 -0.11 2.13 9.81
C GLY A 132 0.78 3.20 10.44
N LEU A 133 0.81 3.30 11.77
CA LEU A 133 1.67 4.25 12.50
C LEU A 133 3.17 4.04 12.22
N ASN A 134 3.62 2.78 12.08
CA ASN A 134 5.02 2.52 11.76
C ASN A 134 5.40 3.09 10.38
N TYR A 135 4.51 2.94 9.40
CA TYR A 135 4.71 3.49 8.06
C TYR A 135 4.59 5.02 8.02
N TRP A 136 3.82 5.61 8.92
CA TRP A 136 3.76 7.07 9.07
C TRP A 136 5.11 7.65 9.54
N THR A 137 5.75 7.02 10.53
CA THR A 137 7.11 7.41 10.96
C THR A 137 8.12 7.37 9.82
N GLU A 138 8.06 6.33 8.98
CA GLU A 138 8.90 6.22 7.79
C GLU A 138 8.55 7.29 6.74
N ALA A 139 7.26 7.58 6.53
CA ALA A 139 6.83 8.64 5.62
C ALA A 139 7.39 10.01 6.05
N LEU A 140 7.26 10.37 7.34
CA LEU A 140 7.81 11.60 7.90
C LEU A 140 9.32 11.68 7.74
N THR A 141 10.03 10.58 8.00
CA THR A 141 11.49 10.52 7.83
C THR A 141 11.88 10.80 6.38
N ASN A 142 11.20 10.18 5.42
CA ASN A 142 11.46 10.39 3.99
C ASN A 142 11.04 11.79 3.53
N ALA A 143 9.95 12.35 4.08
CA ALA A 143 9.52 13.73 3.83
C ALA A 143 10.59 14.73 4.26
N GLN A 144 11.11 14.61 5.48
CA GLN A 144 12.18 15.47 5.99
C GLN A 144 13.46 15.37 5.16
N GLN A 145 13.86 14.15 4.77
CA GLN A 145 15.00 13.94 3.88
C GLN A 145 14.78 14.61 2.51
N GLY A 146 13.60 14.44 1.92
CA GLY A 146 13.25 15.06 0.65
C GLY A 146 13.31 16.58 0.73
N ASN A 147 12.70 17.17 1.75
CA ASN A 147 12.68 18.61 2.00
C ASN A 147 14.09 19.21 2.20
N GLY A 148 15.01 18.45 2.78
CA GLY A 148 16.41 18.86 2.93
C GLY A 148 17.20 18.91 1.61
N VAL A 149 16.66 18.37 0.51
CA VAL A 149 17.31 18.39 -0.82
C VAL A 149 16.74 19.53 -1.67
N PRO A 150 17.58 20.49 -2.12
CA PRO A 150 17.14 21.60 -2.96
C PRO A 150 16.57 21.14 -4.31
N GLY A 151 15.64 21.94 -4.84
CA GLY A 151 15.00 21.70 -6.14
C GLY A 151 13.60 21.12 -6.00
N ARG A 152 13.03 20.74 -7.13
CA ARG A 152 11.68 20.21 -7.26
C ARG A 152 11.69 19.10 -8.32
N ILE A 153 10.93 18.04 -8.12
CA ILE A 153 10.74 17.00 -9.14
C ILE A 153 9.53 17.30 -10.01
N ASN A 154 9.52 16.82 -11.25
CA ASN A 154 8.40 16.97 -12.17
C ASN A 154 7.30 15.92 -11.92
N ILE A 155 6.83 15.86 -10.67
CA ILE A 155 5.66 15.12 -10.21
C ILE A 155 5.02 16.01 -9.14
N ASP A 156 4.06 16.84 -9.56
CA ASP A 156 3.46 17.87 -8.71
C ASP A 156 2.77 17.25 -7.49
N GLU A 157 2.11 16.10 -7.67
CA GLU A 157 1.36 15.43 -6.61
C GLU A 157 2.23 15.05 -5.40
N TRP A 158 3.45 14.56 -5.64
CA TRP A 158 4.36 14.17 -4.55
C TRP A 158 4.97 15.37 -3.84
N GLU A 159 5.13 16.48 -4.56
CA GLU A 159 5.58 17.74 -3.98
C GLU A 159 4.47 18.36 -3.11
N ASP A 160 3.22 18.26 -3.54
CA ASP A 160 2.06 18.69 -2.76
C ASP A 160 1.86 17.81 -1.51
N GLU A 161 1.96 16.49 -1.64
CA GLU A 161 1.96 15.56 -0.50
C GLU A 161 3.04 15.92 0.53
N LEU A 162 4.25 16.27 0.06
CA LEU A 162 5.33 16.69 0.95
C LEU A 162 4.93 17.94 1.75
N ILE A 163 4.32 18.93 1.10
CA ILE A 163 3.85 20.15 1.76
C ILE A 163 2.76 19.82 2.77
N GLN A 164 1.79 18.97 2.42
CA GLN A 164 0.70 18.57 3.32
C GLN A 164 1.22 17.85 4.56
N VAL A 165 2.15 16.90 4.37
CA VAL A 165 2.78 16.16 5.46
C VAL A 165 3.57 17.09 6.39
N LEU A 166 4.37 18.00 5.85
CA LEU A 166 5.23 18.88 6.66
C LEU A 166 4.48 20.04 7.32
N SER A 167 3.38 20.50 6.72
CA SER A 167 2.52 21.53 7.31
C SER A 167 1.56 20.97 8.37
N GLY A 168 1.37 19.65 8.41
CA GLY A 168 0.39 18.98 9.26
C GLY A 168 -1.03 19.00 8.72
N GLU A 169 -1.25 19.45 7.47
CA GLU A 169 -2.54 19.30 6.79
C GLU A 169 -2.91 17.82 6.62
N LEU A 170 -1.89 16.98 6.35
CA LEU A 170 -1.99 15.53 6.42
C LEU A 170 -1.20 15.00 7.61
N ASP A 171 -1.91 14.49 8.62
CA ASP A 171 -1.30 13.84 9.78
C ASP A 171 -1.97 12.48 10.07
N TYR A 172 -1.33 11.42 9.59
CA TYR A 172 -1.83 10.06 9.82
C TYR A 172 -1.67 9.59 11.27
N GLU A 173 -0.78 10.17 12.07
CA GLU A 173 -0.69 9.83 13.49
C GLU A 173 -1.96 10.27 14.21
N VAL A 174 -2.39 11.52 13.99
CA VAL A 174 -3.64 12.05 14.55
C VAL A 174 -4.85 11.24 14.06
N ILE A 175 -4.95 11.01 12.75
CA ILE A 175 -6.07 10.27 12.14
C ILE A 175 -6.14 8.83 12.70
N ILE A 176 -5.03 8.12 12.75
CA ILE A 176 -5.01 6.72 13.23
C ILE A 176 -5.31 6.66 14.74
N ASN A 177 -4.77 7.58 15.53
CA ASN A 177 -5.01 7.58 16.97
C ASN A 177 -6.49 7.86 17.32
N ASP A 178 -7.17 8.76 16.58
CA ASP A 178 -8.61 8.95 16.72
C ASP A 178 -9.40 7.66 16.43
N HIS A 179 -9.02 6.92 15.38
CA HIS A 179 -9.62 5.61 15.10
C HIS A 179 -9.37 4.59 16.22
N LEU A 180 -8.14 4.53 16.75
CA LEU A 180 -7.77 3.63 17.84
C LEU A 180 -8.51 3.96 19.14
N GLU A 181 -8.73 5.23 19.46
CA GLU A 181 -9.49 5.66 20.63
C GLU A 181 -10.95 5.20 20.52
N LYS A 182 -11.60 5.50 19.39
CA LYS A 182 -12.99 5.07 19.11
C LYS A 182 -13.12 3.55 19.15
N LEU A 183 -12.13 2.83 18.62
CA LEU A 183 -12.09 1.37 18.67
C LEU A 183 -11.95 0.87 20.11
N GLY A 184 -11.12 1.49 20.94
CA GLY A 184 -10.94 1.15 22.35
C GLY A 184 -12.25 1.23 23.15
N ILE A 185 -13.06 2.25 22.91
CA ILE A 185 -14.40 2.39 23.54
C ILE A 185 -15.29 1.20 23.16
N LYS A 186 -15.33 0.84 21.87
CA LYS A 186 -16.12 -0.30 21.37
C LYS A 186 -15.64 -1.63 21.93
N MET A 187 -14.32 -1.82 22.07
CA MET A 187 -13.73 -3.02 22.67
C MET A 187 -14.12 -3.15 24.15
N ALA A 188 -14.08 -2.07 24.92
CA ALA A 188 -14.49 -2.09 26.32
C ALA A 188 -15.97 -2.47 26.49
N ALA A 189 -16.86 -1.95 25.62
CA ALA A 189 -18.28 -2.33 25.63
C ALA A 189 -18.49 -3.83 25.33
N VAL A 190 -17.75 -4.38 24.37
CA VAL A 190 -17.78 -5.80 24.02
C VAL A 190 -17.25 -6.68 25.16
N GLU A 191 -16.15 -6.29 25.80
CA GLU A 191 -15.58 -7.02 26.94
C GLU A 191 -16.49 -7.03 28.16
N GLY A 192 -17.14 -5.91 28.45
CA GLY A 192 -18.15 -5.82 29.50
C GLY A 192 -19.39 -6.68 29.24
N ALA A 193 -19.70 -6.98 27.98
CA ALA A 193 -20.78 -7.90 27.62
C ALA A 193 -20.38 -9.38 27.79
N LEU A 194 -19.11 -9.72 27.59
CA LEU A 194 -18.58 -11.09 27.74
C LEU A 194 -18.37 -11.50 29.20
N SER A 195 -18.27 -10.53 30.10
CA SER A 195 -18.04 -10.75 31.53
C SER A 195 -19.32 -10.90 32.35
N LYS A 196 -20.49 -10.90 31.69
CA LYS A 196 -21.82 -11.10 32.27
C LYS A 196 -22.32 -12.50 31.96
#